data_AF-A0A365XWV6-F1
#
_entry.id   AF-A0A365XWV6-F1
#
_cell.length_a   1.000
_cell.length_b   1.000
_cell.length_c   1.000
_cell.angle_alpha   90.00
_cell.angle_beta   90.00
_cell.angle_gamma   90.00
#
_symmetry.space_group_name_H-M   'P 1'
#
loop_
_entity.id
_entity.type
_entity.pdbx_description
1 polymer ?
#
loop_
_entity_poly.entity_id
_entity_poly.type
_entity_poly.pdbx_seq_one_letter_code
_entity_poly.pdbx_strand_id
1 'polypeptide(L)'
;MNILRHIYRFWLVELVLLFCVGFQVVSGLGLVIRKGFVRQPFYVVIQVLSGLYLSFFMIYHVQAVLRGRFQWKMNTDFYFAAGVANHYPEKLFFIPYYTLSLVAVFAHIAAVHYIKRMEQQPEEPLQRRYKNETLAICIAGGVVTFLIMIAFTGVLYKI
;
A
#
# COMPACT_ATOMS: atom_id res chain seq x y z
N MET A 1 -12.77 -16.58 4.84
CA MET A 1 -12.08 -16.24 3.56
C MET A 1 -11.32 -17.44 2.95
N ASN A 2 -11.87 -18.65 2.96
CA ASN A 2 -11.14 -19.83 2.46
C ASN A 2 -11.25 -20.01 0.94
N ILE A 3 -12.33 -19.53 0.32
CA ILE A 3 -12.55 -19.65 -1.12
C ILE A 3 -11.45 -18.92 -1.90
N LEU A 4 -11.16 -17.67 -1.55
CA LEU A 4 -10.11 -16.89 -2.21
C LEU A 4 -8.72 -17.52 -2.01
N ARG A 5 -8.48 -18.21 -0.88
CA ARG A 5 -7.20 -18.89 -0.60
C ARG A 5 -6.88 -19.94 -1.65
N HIS A 6 -7.86 -20.67 -2.17
CA HIS A 6 -7.64 -21.64 -3.23
C HIS A 6 -7.21 -20.98 -4.54
N ILE A 7 -7.67 -19.75 -4.80
CA ILE A 7 -7.34 -18.99 -6.00
C ILE A 7 -5.93 -18.41 -5.90
N TYR A 8 -5.66 -17.58 -4.90
CA TYR A 8 -4.38 -16.86 -4.83
C TYR A 8 -3.20 -17.71 -4.34
N ARG A 9 -3.45 -18.88 -3.73
CA ARG A 9 -2.40 -19.86 -3.40
C ARG A 9 -2.24 -20.94 -4.46
N PHE A 10 -3.00 -20.89 -5.56
CA PHE A 10 -2.68 -21.71 -6.72
C PHE A 10 -1.31 -21.28 -7.24
N TRP A 11 -0.40 -22.23 -7.41
CA TRP A 11 1.03 -21.96 -7.62
C TRP A 11 1.28 -20.98 -8.77
N LEU A 12 0.54 -21.09 -9.87
CA LEU A 12 0.70 -20.19 -11.02
C LEU A 12 0.25 -18.76 -10.71
N VAL A 13 -0.89 -18.59 -10.03
CA VAL A 13 -1.38 -17.27 -9.62
C VAL A 13 -0.43 -16.65 -8.61
N GLU A 14 0.06 -17.43 -7.65
CA GLU A 14 1.03 -16.95 -6.68
C GLU A 14 2.33 -16.49 -7.35
N LEU A 15 2.87 -17.26 -8.30
CA LEU A 15 4.06 -16.86 -9.06
C LEU A 15 3.85 -15.55 -9.82
N VAL A 16 2.69 -15.40 -10.48
CA VAL A 16 2.35 -14.15 -11.19
C VAL A 16 2.24 -12.98 -10.21
N LEU A 17 1.60 -13.15 -9.06
CA LEU A 17 1.50 -12.11 -8.05
C LEU A 17 2.87 -11.69 -7.50
N LEU A 18 3.74 -12.66 -7.18
CA LEU A 18 5.09 -12.40 -6.72
C LEU A 18 5.93 -11.70 -7.79
N PHE A 19 5.78 -12.09 -9.06
CA PHE A 19 6.43 -11.42 -10.17
C PHE A 19 5.94 -9.98 -10.32
N CYS A 20 4.62 -9.72 -10.24
CA CYS A 20 4.08 -8.37 -10.28
C CYS A 20 4.62 -7.49 -9.15
N VAL A 21 4.69 -8.01 -7.93
CA VAL A 21 5.26 -7.28 -6.79
C VAL A 21 6.74 -7.00 -7.02
N GLY A 22 7.52 -7.99 -7.44
CA GLY A 22 8.94 -7.83 -7.76
C GLY A 22 9.16 -6.79 -8.85
N PHE A 23 8.36 -6.85 -9.92
CA PHE A 23 8.41 -5.88 -11.01
C PHE A 23 8.05 -4.47 -10.52
N GLN A 24 7.01 -4.30 -9.71
CA GLN A 24 6.61 -3.01 -9.16
C GLN A 24 7.73 -2.39 -8.30
N VAL A 25 8.39 -3.19 -7.46
CA VAL A 25 9.50 -2.73 -6.62
C VAL A 25 10.71 -2.33 -7.49
N VAL A 26 11.16 -3.22 -8.39
CA VAL A 26 12.35 -2.98 -9.21
C VAL A 26 12.15 -1.80 -10.17
N SER A 27 11.03 -1.76 -10.88
CA SER A 27 10.71 -0.68 -11.82
C SER A 27 10.51 0.66 -11.09
N GLY A 28 9.82 0.66 -9.95
CA GLY A 28 9.61 1.86 -9.12
C GLY A 28 10.93 2.46 -8.64
N LEU A 29 11.81 1.64 -8.05
CA LEU A 29 13.14 2.09 -7.62
C LEU A 29 13.99 2.59 -8.80
N GLY A 30 13.96 1.87 -9.93
CA GLY A 30 14.65 2.29 -11.14
C GLY A 30 14.19 3.66 -11.66
N LEU A 31 12.89 3.96 -11.58
CA LEU A 31 12.34 5.26 -11.97
C LEU A 31 12.81 6.39 -11.04
N VAL A 32 12.87 6.14 -9.73
CA VAL A 32 13.37 7.13 -8.76
C VAL A 32 14.83 7.48 -9.03
N ILE A 33 15.67 6.47 -9.28
CA ILE A 33 17.10 6.67 -9.57
C ILE A 33 17.30 7.45 -10.87
N ARG A 34 16.56 7.11 -11.93
CA ARG A 34 16.72 7.71 -13.26
C ARG A 34 16.18 9.13 -13.35
N LYS A 35 15.02 9.41 -12.74
CA LYS A 35 14.34 10.70 -12.88
C LYS A 35 14.64 11.68 -11.74
N GLY A 36 15.01 11.17 -10.56
CA GLY A 36 15.12 11.97 -9.34
C GLY A 36 13.80 12.64 -8.95
N PHE A 37 13.80 13.32 -7.80
CA PHE A 37 12.61 14.04 -7.30
C PHE A 37 12.93 15.34 -6.56
N VAL A 38 14.21 15.72 -6.51
CA VAL A 38 14.66 16.97 -5.91
C VAL A 38 14.21 18.14 -6.81
N ARG A 39 13.61 19.18 -6.21
CA ARG A 39 13.00 20.35 -6.89
C ARG A 39 11.82 20.03 -7.81
N GLN A 40 11.21 18.85 -7.67
CA GLN A 40 9.96 18.53 -8.35
C GLN A 40 8.74 19.13 -7.62
N PRO A 41 7.61 19.33 -8.31
CA PRO A 41 6.39 19.81 -7.66
C PRO A 41 5.90 18.81 -6.61
N PHE A 42 5.18 19.32 -5.61
CA PHE A 42 4.78 18.57 -4.41
C PHE A 42 4.11 17.22 -4.71
N TYR A 43 3.23 17.14 -5.72
CA TYR A 43 2.54 15.91 -6.09
C TYR A 43 3.50 14.82 -6.62
N VAL A 44 4.59 15.19 -7.31
CA VAL A 44 5.64 14.24 -7.74
C VAL A 44 6.44 13.77 -6.54
N VAL A 45 6.75 14.67 -5.60
CA VAL A 45 7.44 14.30 -4.35
C VAL A 45 6.61 13.31 -3.54
N ILE A 46 5.30 13.55 -3.41
CA ILE A 46 4.37 12.58 -2.77
C ILE A 46 4.41 11.24 -3.50
N GLN A 47 4.30 11.22 -4.83
CA GLN A 47 4.33 9.98 -5.61
C GLN A 47 5.60 9.18 -5.32
N VAL A 48 6.75 9.85 -5.30
CA VAL A 48 8.05 9.19 -5.10
C VAL A 48 8.21 8.71 -3.67
N LEU A 49 7.94 9.54 -2.65
CA LEU A 49 8.08 9.13 -1.25
C LEU A 49 7.12 8.01 -0.87
N SER A 50 5.86 8.09 -1.32
CA SER A 50 4.89 7.01 -1.14
C SER A 50 5.33 5.74 -1.87
N GLY A 51 5.83 5.84 -3.11
CA GLY A 51 6.32 4.70 -3.88
C GLY A 51 7.55 4.03 -3.25
N LEU A 52 8.48 4.80 -2.69
CA LEU A 52 9.62 4.30 -1.93
C LEU A 52 9.18 3.55 -0.69
N TYR A 53 8.24 4.12 0.08
CA TYR A 53 7.68 3.47 1.24
C TYR A 53 6.94 2.18 0.88
N LEU A 54 6.14 2.17 -0.19
CA LEU A 54 5.46 0.98 -0.68
C LEU A 54 6.45 -0.11 -1.12
N SER A 55 7.56 0.28 -1.73
CA SER A 55 8.62 -0.66 -2.11
C SER A 55 9.22 -1.32 -0.87
N PHE A 56 9.57 -0.52 0.14
CA PHE A 56 10.01 -1.02 1.45
C PHE A 56 8.97 -1.95 2.07
N PHE A 57 7.70 -1.51 2.15
CA PHE A 57 6.61 -2.29 2.71
C PHE A 57 6.45 -3.64 2.00
N MET A 58 6.45 -3.67 0.67
CA MET A 58 6.23 -4.90 -0.10
C MET A 58 7.35 -5.91 0.12
N ILE A 59 8.61 -5.48 0.20
CA ILE A 59 9.75 -6.37 0.47
C ILE A 59 9.55 -7.07 1.82
N TYR A 60 9.37 -6.30 2.90
CA TYR A 60 9.27 -6.85 4.25
C TYR A 60 7.95 -7.58 4.50
N HIS A 61 6.84 -7.07 3.97
CA HIS A 61 5.52 -7.65 4.14
C HIS A 61 5.41 -9.01 3.44
N VAL A 62 5.81 -9.11 2.17
CA VAL A 62 5.79 -10.38 1.43
C VAL A 62 6.74 -11.38 2.07
N GLN A 63 7.93 -10.95 2.48
CA GLN A 63 8.85 -11.81 3.23
C GLN A 63 8.22 -12.35 4.51
N ALA A 64 7.54 -11.51 5.31
CA ALA A 64 6.87 -11.95 6.54
C ALA A 64 5.77 -12.97 6.26
N VAL A 65 4.95 -12.75 5.23
CA VAL A 65 3.88 -13.69 4.83
C VAL A 65 4.47 -15.03 4.34
N LEU A 66 5.52 -14.99 3.52
CA LEU A 66 6.17 -16.20 3.03
C LEU A 66 6.86 -16.98 4.16
N ARG A 67 7.55 -16.29 5.07
CA ARG A 67 8.17 -16.93 6.25
C ARG A 67 7.11 -17.52 7.19
N GLY A 68 6.05 -16.76 7.47
CA GLY A 68 4.92 -17.24 8.26
C GLY A 68 4.35 -18.54 7.71
N ARG A 69 4.18 -18.62 6.39
CA ARG A 69 3.67 -19.82 5.72
C ARG A 69 4.67 -20.97 5.67
N PHE A 70 5.88 -20.73 5.17
CA PHE A 70 6.82 -21.80 4.85
C PHE A 70 7.70 -22.23 6.01
N GLN A 71 8.12 -21.29 6.86
CA GLN A 71 9.02 -21.56 7.99
C GLN A 71 8.22 -21.84 9.26
N TRP A 72 7.30 -20.96 9.63
CA TRP A 72 6.55 -21.10 10.88
C TRP A 72 5.28 -21.95 10.77
N LYS A 73 4.93 -22.37 9.54
CA LYS A 73 3.74 -23.18 9.25
C LYS A 73 2.44 -22.54 9.80
N MET A 74 2.41 -21.22 9.87
CA MET A 74 1.27 -20.45 10.36
C MET A 74 0.29 -20.12 9.23
N ASN A 75 -0.97 -19.98 9.61
CA ASN A 75 -2.00 -19.43 8.74
C ASN A 75 -1.81 -17.92 8.62
N THR A 76 -1.32 -17.46 7.48
CA THR A 76 -1.22 -16.03 7.14
C THR A 76 -2.58 -15.47 6.69
N ASP A 77 -3.51 -15.31 7.63
CA ASP A 77 -4.79 -14.61 7.44
C ASP A 77 -4.79 -13.23 8.13
N PHE A 78 -5.97 -12.66 8.24
CA PHE A 78 -6.23 -11.44 8.98
C PHE A 78 -5.68 -11.52 10.42
N TYR A 79 -5.85 -12.62 11.15
CA TYR A 79 -5.40 -12.75 12.53
C TYR A 79 -3.89 -12.76 12.64
N PHE A 80 -3.18 -13.32 11.66
CA PHE A 80 -1.72 -13.22 11.60
C PHE A 80 -1.24 -11.77 11.53
N ALA A 81 -1.86 -10.94 10.67
CA ALA A 81 -1.51 -9.53 10.58
C ALA A 81 -1.96 -8.73 11.81
N ALA A 82 -3.14 -9.04 12.33
CA ALA A 82 -3.69 -8.37 13.50
C ALA A 82 -2.90 -8.71 14.78
N GLY A 83 -2.35 -9.92 14.89
CA GLY A 83 -1.57 -10.36 16.06
C GLY A 83 -0.45 -9.40 16.42
N VAL A 84 0.39 -9.02 15.46
CA VAL A 84 1.51 -8.08 15.71
C VAL A 84 1.05 -6.65 15.99
N ALA A 85 -0.18 -6.28 15.63
CA ALA A 85 -0.78 -4.98 15.94
C ALA A 85 -1.42 -4.93 17.34
N ASN A 86 -1.55 -6.07 18.04
CA ASN A 86 -2.17 -6.14 19.37
C ASN A 86 -1.21 -6.53 20.49
N HIS A 87 -0.04 -7.08 20.17
CA HIS A 87 0.96 -7.49 21.17
C HIS A 87 1.98 -6.38 21.41
N TYR A 88 2.43 -6.24 22.65
CA TYR A 88 3.50 -5.31 23.03
C TYR A 88 4.82 -6.09 23.16
N PRO A 89 5.95 -5.57 22.65
CA PRO A 89 6.15 -4.22 22.10
C PRO A 89 5.85 -4.07 20.60
N GLU A 90 5.51 -5.15 19.90
CA GLU A 90 5.41 -5.20 18.44
C GLU A 90 4.47 -4.14 17.86
N LYS A 91 3.34 -3.90 18.52
CA LYS A 91 2.32 -2.94 18.07
C LYS A 91 2.85 -1.52 17.89
N LEU A 92 3.87 -1.12 18.65
CA LEU A 92 4.49 0.21 18.51
C LEU A 92 5.13 0.40 17.14
N PHE A 93 5.60 -0.68 16.52
CA PHE A 93 6.13 -0.69 15.17
C PHE A 93 5.05 -0.99 14.13
N PHE A 94 4.23 -2.03 14.35
CA PHE A 94 3.33 -2.52 13.32
C PHE A 94 2.09 -1.64 13.10
N ILE A 95 1.60 -0.91 14.11
CA ILE A 95 0.51 0.06 13.91
C ILE A 95 0.94 1.18 12.94
N PRO A 96 2.04 1.92 13.18
CA PRO A 96 2.47 2.94 12.23
C PRO A 96 2.91 2.35 10.89
N TYR A 97 3.54 1.17 10.88
CA TYR A 97 3.93 0.48 9.65
C TYR A 97 2.73 0.12 8.74
N TYR A 98 1.65 -0.44 9.30
CA TYR A 98 0.44 -0.75 8.54
C TYR A 98 -0.36 0.51 8.17
N THR A 99 -0.46 1.47 9.08
CA THR A 99 -1.15 2.74 8.79
C THR A 99 -0.49 3.46 7.62
N LEU A 100 0.84 3.59 7.67
CA LEU A 100 1.58 4.32 6.65
C LEU A 100 1.55 3.60 5.30
N SER A 101 1.44 2.26 5.25
CA SER A 101 1.33 1.54 3.99
C SER A 101 0.00 1.78 3.30
N LEU A 102 -1.10 1.76 4.06
CA LEU A 102 -2.43 2.08 3.54
C LEU A 102 -2.48 3.53 3.05
N VAL A 103 -2.04 4.49 3.87
CA VAL A 103 -1.95 5.91 3.47
C VAL A 103 -1.09 6.09 2.22
N ALA A 104 0.08 5.43 2.17
CA ALA A 104 0.99 5.52 1.03
C ALA A 104 0.36 4.98 -0.25
N VAL A 105 -0.40 3.88 -0.21
CA VAL A 105 -1.10 3.35 -1.41
C VAL A 105 -2.04 4.42 -1.98
N PHE A 106 -2.90 5.01 -1.15
CA PHE A 106 -3.87 6.00 -1.62
C PHE A 106 -3.21 7.30 -2.06
N ALA A 107 -2.19 7.78 -1.32
CA ALA A 107 -1.41 8.95 -1.71
C ALA A 107 -0.69 8.73 -3.05
N HIS A 108 -0.12 7.53 -3.27
CA HIS A 108 0.54 7.18 -4.53
C HIS A 108 -0.45 7.18 -5.70
N ILE A 109 -1.61 6.54 -5.54
CA ILE A 109 -2.66 6.51 -6.56
C ILE A 109 -3.19 7.91 -6.85
N ALA A 110 -3.47 8.70 -5.82
CA ALA A 110 -3.96 10.07 -5.96
C ALA A 110 -2.96 10.95 -6.71
N ALA A 111 -1.66 10.81 -6.41
CA ALA A 111 -0.61 11.53 -7.11
C ALA A 111 -0.49 11.11 -8.59
N VAL A 112 -0.49 9.80 -8.88
CA VAL A 112 -0.46 9.29 -10.26
C VAL A 112 -1.69 9.76 -11.05
N HIS A 113 -2.87 9.68 -10.46
CA HIS A 113 -4.12 10.18 -11.06
C HIS A 113 -3.99 11.66 -11.43
N TYR A 114 -3.57 12.49 -10.47
CA TYR A 114 -3.40 13.92 -10.70
C TYR A 114 -2.38 14.22 -11.81
N ILE A 115 -1.21 13.57 -11.78
CA ILE A 115 -0.16 13.74 -12.79
C ILE A 115 -0.70 13.38 -14.18
N LYS A 116 -1.35 12.21 -14.31
CA LYS A 116 -1.89 11.74 -15.60
C LYS A 116 -3.00 12.63 -16.14
N ARG A 117 -3.80 13.23 -15.27
CA ARG A 117 -4.83 14.19 -15.64
C ARG A 117 -4.24 15.55 -16.05
N MET A 118 -3.18 16.01 -15.38
CA MET A 118 -2.48 17.26 -15.72
C MET A 118 -1.66 17.17 -17.01
N GLU A 119 -1.15 15.98 -17.38
CA GLU A 119 -0.47 15.73 -18.67
C GLU A 119 -1.37 16.09 -19.88
N GLN A 120 -2.70 16.10 -19.71
CA GLN A 120 -3.67 16.44 -20.76
C GLN A 120 -3.85 17.94 -21.00
N GLN A 121 -3.12 18.80 -20.27
CA GLN A 121 -3.22 20.28 -20.35
C GLN A 121 -4.67 20.81 -20.30
N PRO A 122 -5.45 20.42 -19.27
CA PRO A 122 -6.86 20.78 -19.16
C PRO A 122 -7.08 22.27 -18.90
N GLU A 123 -8.21 22.80 -19.37
CA GLU A 123 -8.69 24.13 -18.98
C GLU A 123 -9.00 24.21 -17.47
N GLU A 124 -8.99 25.42 -16.91
CA GLU A 124 -9.24 25.72 -15.48
C GLU A 124 -10.43 24.97 -14.83
N PRO A 125 -11.65 24.94 -15.40
CA PRO A 125 -12.77 24.23 -14.75
C PRO A 125 -12.48 22.73 -14.56
N LEU A 126 -11.73 22.14 -15.49
CA LEU A 126 -11.37 20.73 -15.46
C LEU A 126 -10.19 20.48 -14.49
N GLN A 127 -9.27 21.43 -14.33
CA GLN A 127 -8.24 21.37 -13.28
C GLN A 127 -8.85 21.31 -11.88
N ARG A 128 -9.87 22.14 -11.60
CA ARG A 128 -10.57 22.13 -10.31
C ARG A 128 -11.25 20.78 -10.05
N ARG A 129 -11.88 20.19 -11.08
CA ARG A 129 -12.46 18.84 -10.99
C ARG A 129 -11.41 17.79 -10.64
N TYR A 130 -10.24 17.82 -11.28
CA TYR A 130 -9.18 16.87 -11.01
C TYR A 130 -8.61 16.98 -9.59
N LYS A 131 -8.53 18.20 -9.03
CA LYS A 131 -8.19 18.39 -7.60
C LYS A 131 -9.24 17.74 -6.69
N ASN A 132 -10.53 17.87 -7.00
CA ASN A 132 -11.60 17.24 -6.23
C ASN A 132 -11.55 15.71 -6.32
N GLU A 133 -11.26 15.16 -7.50
CA GLU A 133 -11.06 13.71 -7.68
C GLU A 133 -9.88 13.19 -6.84
N THR A 134 -8.74 13.88 -6.88
CA THR A 134 -7.58 13.56 -6.03
C THR A 134 -7.93 13.62 -4.54
N LEU A 135 -8.65 14.66 -4.11
CA LEU A 135 -9.10 14.77 -2.73
C LEU A 135 -10.05 13.63 -2.34
N ALA A 136 -10.96 13.24 -3.22
CA ALA A 136 -11.87 12.12 -3.00
C ALA A 136 -11.10 10.80 -2.82
N ILE A 137 -10.06 10.54 -3.63
CA ILE A 137 -9.19 9.37 -3.46
C ILE A 137 -8.51 9.40 -2.08
N CYS A 138 -7.98 10.55 -1.66
CA CYS A 138 -7.35 10.70 -0.35
C CYS A 138 -8.33 10.48 0.81
N ILE A 139 -9.54 11.05 0.74
CA ILE A 139 -10.58 10.88 1.77
C ILE A 139 -11.01 9.42 1.85
N ALA A 140 -11.30 8.78 0.71
CA ALA A 140 -11.64 7.37 0.66
C ALA A 140 -10.51 6.52 1.27
N GLY A 141 -9.25 6.85 0.97
CA GLY A 141 -8.08 6.22 1.56
C GLY A 141 -7.99 6.37 3.07
N GLY A 142 -8.27 7.57 3.60
CA GLY A 142 -8.33 7.82 5.03
C GLY A 142 -9.41 7.00 5.73
N VAL A 143 -10.61 6.93 5.14
CA VAL A 143 -11.72 6.11 5.65
C VAL A 143 -11.36 4.63 5.64
N VAL A 144 -10.85 4.10 4.52
CA VAL A 144 -10.43 2.70 4.42
C VAL A 144 -9.32 2.38 5.41
N THR A 145 -8.32 3.25 5.54
CA THR A 145 -7.23 3.09 6.51
C THR A 145 -7.78 3.03 7.92
N PHE A 146 -8.65 3.97 8.29
CA PHE A 146 -9.27 3.99 9.61
C PHE A 146 -10.04 2.70 9.89
N LEU A 147 -10.91 2.27 8.97
CA LEU A 147 -11.72 1.05 9.11
C LEU A 147 -10.85 -0.22 9.24
N ILE A 148 -9.78 -0.34 8.45
CA ILE A 148 -8.87 -1.48 8.56
C ILE A 148 -8.13 -1.45 9.90
N MET A 149 -7.63 -0.28 10.32
CA MET A 149 -6.85 -0.17 11.55
C MET A 149 -7.68 -0.41 12.80
N ILE A 150 -8.92 0.07 12.89
CA ILE A 150 -9.81 -0.23 14.02
C ILE A 150 -10.18 -1.72 14.09
N ALA A 151 -10.29 -2.39 12.94
CA ALA A 151 -10.53 -3.82 12.87
C ALA A 151 -9.27 -4.61 13.28
N PHE A 152 -8.08 -4.12 12.93
CA PHE A 152 -6.79 -4.74 13.26
C PHE A 152 -6.42 -4.60 14.73
N THR A 153 -6.89 -3.59 15.45
CA THR A 153 -6.55 -3.35 16.87
C THR A 153 -7.58 -3.91 17.85
N GLY A 154 -8.56 -4.67 17.37
CA GLY A 154 -9.51 -5.39 18.21
C GLY A 154 -10.49 -4.49 18.96
N VAL A 155 -10.60 -3.22 18.54
CA VAL A 155 -11.55 -2.26 19.12
C VAL A 155 -12.99 -2.70 18.88
N LEU A 156 -13.26 -3.32 17.73
CA LEU A 156 -14.60 -3.76 17.34
C LEU A 156 -14.93 -5.19 17.77
N TYR A 157 -13.92 -6.05 17.94
CA TYR A 157 -14.08 -7.46 18.30
C TYR A 157 -12.77 -8.04 18.83
N LYS A 158 -12.86 -9.14 19.57
CA LYS A 158 -11.67 -9.79 20.14
C LYS A 158 -10.86 -10.52 19.06
N ILE A 159 -9.57 -10.23 19.04
CA ILE A 159 -8.58 -10.85 18.16
C ILE A 159 -7.91 -12.02 18.86
#